data_AF-H2YD68-F1
#
_entry.id   AF-H2YD68-F1
#
_cell.length_a   1.000
_cell.length_b   1.000
_cell.length_c   1.000
_cell.angle_alpha   90.00
_cell.angle_beta   90.00
_cell.angle_gamma   90.00
#
_symmetry.space_group_name_H-M   'P 1'
#
loop_
_entity.id
_entity.type
_entity.pdbx_description
1 polymer ?
#
loop_
_entity_poly.entity_id
_entity_poly.type
_entity_poly.pdbx_seq_one_letter_code
_entity_poly.pdbx_strand_id
1 'polypeptide(L)'
;MKMKMKMEAKKEAVMEEQKKRMEWHMEMRKREEEDIRLYEQEVYYRYKEELSLYEEEVSYCRMTGTPLPLYLARPNMPHFQFFRPNEGARVDTGISRDDQLIIKKHKEIYPTTEELQAVQAAVQSIETAFKDVSLAIHEQEMKVFTASHGVHKKLAQPQRLVTAVLRVGELAKGLLLSGDLSVGLVLMCNEKPTKSMINRVAGHLPKQLASVTDEKFHLKIELENAAMILTSVSAPIVTVHVTLTST
;
A
#
# COMPACT_ATOMS: atom_id res chain seq x y z
N MET A 1 21.66 10.21 59.32
CA MET A 1 21.71 11.63 58.89
C MET A 1 22.50 11.84 57.58
N LYS A 2 23.75 11.36 57.45
CA LYS A 2 24.60 11.54 56.24
C LYS A 2 23.99 11.03 54.92
N MET A 3 23.19 9.97 54.94
CA MET A 3 22.64 9.34 53.73
C MET A 3 21.44 10.10 53.12
N LYS A 4 20.63 10.77 53.97
CA LYS A 4 19.53 11.63 53.51
C LYS A 4 20.05 12.90 52.84
N MET A 5 21.06 13.55 53.43
CA MET A 5 21.69 14.74 52.83
C MET A 5 22.35 14.44 51.47
N LYS A 6 22.94 13.25 51.28
CA LYS A 6 23.48 12.84 49.97
C LYS A 6 22.40 12.62 48.91
N MET A 7 21.20 12.17 49.29
CA MET A 7 20.07 11.99 48.37
C MET A 7 19.44 13.32 47.98
N GLU A 8 19.31 14.26 48.93
CA GLU A 8 18.83 15.61 48.66
C GLU A 8 19.81 16.38 47.76
N ALA A 9 21.11 16.32 48.03
CA ALA A 9 22.14 16.92 47.18
C ALA A 9 22.13 16.34 45.74
N LYS A 10 21.87 15.03 45.58
CA LYS A 10 21.71 14.43 44.25
C LYS A 10 20.45 14.90 43.53
N LYS A 11 19.34 15.06 44.25
CA LYS A 11 18.08 15.56 43.65
C LYS A 11 18.22 17.02 43.22
N GLU A 12 18.88 17.84 44.03
CA GLU A 12 19.15 19.24 43.72
C GLU A 12 20.08 19.38 42.52
N ALA A 13 21.14 18.58 42.43
CA ALA A 13 22.02 18.54 41.27
C ALA A 13 21.28 18.18 39.97
N VAL A 14 20.36 17.21 40.01
CA VAL A 14 19.53 16.82 38.85
C VAL A 14 18.56 17.94 38.47
N MET A 15 17.94 18.61 39.44
CA MET A 15 17.05 19.74 39.19
C MET A 15 17.81 20.94 38.60
N GLU A 16 19.03 21.20 39.07
CA GLU A 16 19.89 22.26 38.56
C GLU A 16 20.37 21.96 37.13
N GLU A 17 20.71 20.71 36.83
CA GLU A 17 21.06 20.26 35.48
C GLU A 17 19.87 20.40 34.52
N GLN A 18 18.67 20.03 34.96
CA GLN A 18 17.44 20.25 34.19
C GLN A 18 17.18 21.73 33.93
N LYS A 19 17.40 22.59 34.92
CA LYS A 19 17.24 24.04 34.78
C LYS A 19 18.26 24.61 33.77
N LYS A 20 19.53 24.23 33.88
CA LYS A 20 20.58 24.62 32.92
C LYS A 20 20.28 24.15 31.50
N ARG A 21 19.74 22.94 31.34
CA ARG A 21 19.33 22.41 30.03
C ARG A 21 18.16 23.19 29.43
N MET A 22 17.18 23.59 30.25
CA MET A 22 16.06 24.43 29.81
C MET A 22 16.50 25.84 29.45
N GLU A 23 17.38 26.44 30.24
CA GLU A 23 17.98 27.75 29.96
C GLU A 23 18.78 27.71 28.65
N TRP A 24 19.61 26.68 28.46
CA TRP A 24 20.35 26.46 27.21
C TRP A 24 19.40 26.34 26.01
N HIS A 25 18.33 25.55 26.11
CA HIS A 25 17.35 25.42 25.02
C HIS A 25 16.63 26.74 24.71
N MET A 26 16.31 27.55 25.73
CA MET A 26 15.69 28.86 25.54
C MET A 26 16.67 29.85 24.89
N GLU A 27 17.95 29.82 25.29
CA GLU A 27 18.99 30.65 24.70
C GLU A 27 19.27 30.28 23.24
N MET A 28 19.35 28.98 22.93
CA MET A 28 19.51 28.50 21.56
C MET A 28 18.34 28.93 20.68
N ARG A 29 17.10 28.83 21.17
CA ARG A 29 15.91 29.29 20.42
C ARG A 29 15.95 30.80 20.16
N LYS A 30 16.37 31.61 21.14
CA LYS A 30 16.54 33.06 20.94
C LYS A 30 17.59 33.36 19.89
N ARG A 31 18.73 32.66 19.91
CA ARG A 31 19.78 32.80 18.90
C ARG A 31 19.25 32.42 17.51
N GLU A 32 18.51 31.33 17.40
CA GLU A 32 17.86 30.92 16.14
C GLU A 32 16.86 31.96 15.65
N GLU A 33 16.01 32.51 16.53
CA GLU A 33 15.06 33.59 16.18
C GLU A 33 15.78 34.88 15.74
N GLU A 34 16.89 35.22 16.39
CA GLU A 34 17.73 36.37 16.00
C GLU A 34 18.40 36.14 14.64
N ASP A 35 18.94 34.96 14.39
CA ASP A 35 19.54 34.57 13.11
C ASP A 35 18.49 34.61 11.99
N ILE A 36 17.26 34.11 12.25
CA ILE A 36 16.14 34.20 11.31
C ILE A 36 15.79 35.66 11.04
N ARG A 37 15.71 36.51 12.06
CA ARG A 37 15.36 37.93 11.90
C ARG A 37 16.43 38.69 11.11
N LEU A 38 17.70 38.40 11.37
CA LEU A 38 18.84 38.97 10.63
C LEU A 38 18.80 38.52 9.17
N TYR A 39 18.54 37.24 8.93
CA TYR A 39 18.39 36.69 7.58
C TYR A 39 17.24 37.35 6.81
N GLU A 40 16.07 37.48 7.43
CA GLU A 40 14.91 38.17 6.82
C GLU A 40 15.25 39.63 6.48
N GLN A 41 15.95 40.32 7.38
CA GLN A 41 16.37 41.69 7.17
C GLN A 41 17.39 41.82 6.02
N GLU A 42 18.36 40.91 5.96
CA GLU A 42 19.37 40.86 4.90
C GLU A 42 18.73 40.56 3.53
N VAL A 43 17.81 39.59 3.47
CA VAL A 43 17.02 39.27 2.28
C VAL A 43 16.21 40.49 1.81
N TYR A 44 15.57 41.21 2.75
CA TYR A 44 14.80 42.41 2.43
C TYR A 44 15.67 43.53 1.84
N TYR A 45 16.86 43.78 2.41
CA TYR A 45 17.76 44.83 1.90
C TYR A 45 18.35 44.46 0.54
N ARG A 46 18.77 43.21 0.34
CA ARG A 46 19.23 42.71 -0.97
C ARG A 46 18.15 42.87 -2.02
N TYR A 47 16.92 42.51 -1.69
CA TYR A 47 15.78 42.68 -2.58
C TYR A 47 15.53 44.15 -2.94
N LYS A 48 15.61 45.05 -1.95
CA LYS A 48 15.44 46.49 -2.17
C LYS A 48 16.53 47.09 -3.06
N GLU A 49 17.77 46.63 -2.90
CA GLU A 49 18.90 47.04 -3.74
C GLU A 49 18.74 46.56 -5.19
N GLU A 50 18.36 45.29 -5.40
CA GLU A 50 18.02 44.75 -6.72
C GLU A 50 16.89 45.54 -7.40
N LEU A 51 15.86 45.92 -6.63
CA LEU A 51 14.76 46.73 -7.14
C LEU A 51 15.21 48.13 -7.59
N SER A 52 16.12 48.75 -6.83
CA SER A 52 16.65 50.07 -7.15
C SER A 52 17.46 50.05 -8.44
N LEU A 53 18.31 49.03 -8.61
CA LEU A 53 19.08 48.83 -9.84
C LEU A 53 18.17 48.57 -11.05
N TYR A 54 17.13 47.77 -10.85
CA TYR A 54 16.11 47.52 -11.87
C TYR A 54 15.40 48.81 -12.31
N GLU A 55 14.96 49.64 -11.37
CA GLU A 55 14.30 50.91 -11.68
C GLU A 55 15.24 51.88 -12.41
N GLU A 56 16.51 51.93 -12.02
CA GLU A 56 17.54 52.75 -12.68
C GLU A 56 17.79 52.29 -14.12
N GLU A 57 17.95 50.98 -14.36
CA GLU A 57 18.22 50.42 -15.68
C GLU A 57 17.01 50.55 -16.63
N VAL A 58 15.79 50.39 -16.09
CA VAL A 58 14.54 50.68 -16.81
C VAL A 58 14.42 52.16 -17.16
N SER A 59 14.77 53.05 -16.24
CA SER A 59 14.80 54.49 -16.48
C SER A 59 15.80 54.85 -17.57
N TYR A 60 17.01 54.28 -17.52
CA TYR A 60 18.04 54.45 -18.54
C TYR A 60 17.58 53.98 -19.93
N CYS A 61 16.97 52.79 -20.02
CA CYS A 61 16.41 52.27 -21.28
C CYS A 61 15.28 53.16 -21.82
N ARG A 62 14.42 53.67 -20.92
CA ARG A 62 13.36 54.63 -21.28
C ARG A 62 13.93 55.96 -21.79
N MET A 63 15.00 56.46 -21.18
CA MET A 63 15.66 57.70 -21.59
C MET A 63 16.42 57.55 -22.92
N THR A 64 17.07 56.41 -23.16
CA THR A 64 17.92 56.18 -24.34
C THR A 64 17.18 55.54 -25.52
N GLY A 65 15.92 55.15 -25.33
CA GLY A 65 15.09 54.54 -26.38
C GLY A 65 15.52 53.12 -26.76
N THR A 66 16.45 52.53 -26.01
CA THR A 66 16.89 51.15 -26.22
C THR A 66 15.82 50.18 -25.68
N PRO A 67 15.47 49.12 -26.43
CA PRO A 67 14.49 48.14 -25.97
C PRO A 67 15.00 47.43 -24.71
N LEU A 68 14.12 47.26 -23.73
CA LEU A 68 14.40 46.55 -22.47
C LEU A 68 14.91 45.13 -22.78
N PRO A 69 16.14 44.76 -22.38
CA PRO A 69 16.66 43.42 -22.53
C PRO A 69 15.76 42.37 -21.86
N LEU A 70 15.60 41.20 -22.48
CA LEU A 70 14.75 40.10 -21.97
C LEU A 70 15.18 39.56 -20.59
N TYR A 71 16.45 39.73 -20.19
CA TYR A 71 16.94 39.37 -18.85
C TYR A 71 16.54 40.39 -17.76
N LEU A 72 16.06 41.58 -18.16
CA LEU A 72 15.42 42.59 -17.30
C LEU A 72 13.89 42.55 -17.39
N ALA A 73 13.29 41.51 -17.99
CA ALA A 73 11.89 41.23 -17.72
C ALA A 73 11.79 40.87 -16.24
N ARG A 74 11.02 41.66 -15.45
CA ARG A 74 10.85 41.53 -13.99
C ARG A 74 11.37 40.18 -13.48
N PRO A 75 12.55 40.15 -12.85
CA PRO A 75 13.07 38.92 -12.27
C PRO A 75 11.97 38.33 -11.41
N ASN A 76 11.67 37.08 -11.70
CA ASN A 76 10.78 36.23 -10.95
C ASN A 76 11.09 36.38 -9.46
N MET A 77 10.34 37.25 -8.76
CA MET A 77 10.43 37.52 -7.33
C MET A 77 10.50 36.20 -6.57
N PRO A 78 11.64 35.82 -5.96
CA PRO A 78 11.66 34.70 -5.05
C PRO A 78 11.08 35.18 -3.71
N HIS A 79 9.85 34.75 -3.43
CA HIS A 79 9.34 34.48 -2.08
C HIS A 79 9.11 35.66 -1.12
N PHE A 80 8.15 36.54 -1.46
CA PHE A 80 7.08 36.84 -0.49
C PHE A 80 5.88 35.94 -0.81
N GLN A 81 6.05 34.62 -0.58
CA GLN A 81 4.92 33.68 -0.49
C GLN A 81 4.41 33.52 0.95
N PHE A 82 4.91 34.32 1.89
CA PHE A 82 4.35 34.40 3.24
C PHE A 82 3.17 35.39 3.21
N PHE A 83 1.97 34.85 3.39
CA PHE A 83 0.66 35.54 3.46
C PHE A 83 -0.04 35.87 2.14
N ARG A 84 -0.45 34.83 1.40
CA ARG A 84 -1.81 34.79 0.86
C ARG A 84 -2.67 33.90 1.77
N PRO A 85 -3.61 34.45 2.56
CA PRO A 85 -4.64 33.62 3.15
C PRO A 85 -5.58 33.23 2.02
N ASN A 86 -5.42 31.97 1.60
CA ASN A 86 -6.48 31.18 0.98
C ASN A 86 -6.93 31.61 -0.42
N GLU A 87 -6.17 31.23 -1.44
CA GLU A 87 -6.75 30.87 -2.74
C GLU A 87 -5.82 29.85 -3.43
N GLY A 88 -6.19 28.58 -3.27
CA GLY A 88 -5.75 27.41 -4.03
C GLY A 88 -4.35 27.47 -4.61
N ALA A 89 -3.36 27.03 -3.83
CA ALA A 89 -2.11 26.52 -4.35
C ALA A 89 -2.41 25.58 -5.52
N ARG A 90 -2.19 26.03 -6.76
CA ARG A 90 -1.85 25.11 -7.83
C ARG A 90 -0.49 24.58 -7.44
N VAL A 91 -0.54 23.48 -6.69
CA VAL A 91 0.60 22.60 -6.50
C VAL A 91 0.96 22.20 -7.92
N ASP A 92 1.92 22.91 -8.52
CA ASP A 92 2.63 22.41 -9.68
C ASP A 92 3.46 21.27 -9.10
N THR A 93 2.80 20.12 -8.89
CA THR A 93 3.47 18.87 -8.64
C THR A 93 4.40 18.75 -9.83
N GLY A 94 5.71 18.98 -9.66
CA GLY A 94 6.73 19.07 -10.73
C GLY A 94 6.91 17.77 -11.51
N ILE A 95 5.80 17.27 -12.02
CA ILE A 95 5.53 16.02 -12.70
C ILE A 95 5.31 16.47 -14.15
N SER A 96 6.14 15.94 -15.06
CA SER A 96 6.14 16.33 -16.47
C SER A 96 4.72 16.23 -17.05
N ARG A 97 4.40 17.04 -18.07
CA ARG A 97 3.10 16.96 -18.75
C ARG A 97 2.79 15.52 -19.21
N ASP A 98 3.82 14.79 -19.63
CA ASP A 98 3.71 13.39 -20.03
C ASP A 98 3.41 12.48 -18.83
N ASP A 99 4.05 12.72 -17.69
CA ASP A 99 3.80 11.98 -16.46
C ASP A 99 2.36 12.21 -15.95
N GLN A 100 1.83 13.44 -16.06
CA GLN A 100 0.44 13.74 -15.73
C GLN A 100 -0.53 12.97 -16.63
N LEU A 101 -0.21 12.85 -17.92
CA LEU A 101 -1.00 12.07 -18.87
C LEU A 101 -0.94 10.57 -18.55
N ILE A 102 0.25 10.06 -18.23
CA ILE A 102 0.45 8.66 -17.81
C ILE A 102 -0.35 8.38 -16.54
N ILE A 103 -0.29 9.24 -15.52
CA ILE A 103 -1.05 9.07 -14.28
C ILE A 103 -2.56 9.11 -14.55
N LYS A 104 -3.03 10.01 -15.41
CA LYS A 104 -4.44 10.08 -15.79
C LYS A 104 -4.89 8.79 -16.48
N LYS A 105 -4.08 8.27 -17.40
CA LYS A 105 -4.35 7.00 -18.09
C LYS A 105 -4.26 5.80 -17.15
N HIS A 106 -3.29 5.80 -16.24
CA HIS A 106 -3.13 4.75 -15.23
C HIS A 106 -4.35 4.68 -14.32
N LYS A 107 -4.88 5.83 -13.88
CA LYS A 107 -6.12 5.91 -13.10
C LYS A 107 -7.36 5.44 -13.88
N GLU A 108 -7.38 5.62 -15.19
CA GLU A 108 -8.49 5.20 -16.06
C GLU A 108 -8.52 3.68 -16.26
N ILE A 109 -7.35 3.03 -16.33
CA ILE A 109 -7.26 1.57 -16.51
C ILE A 109 -7.25 0.79 -15.20
N TYR A 110 -6.91 1.44 -14.08
CA TYR A 110 -6.81 0.77 -12.78
C TYR A 110 -8.20 0.36 -12.25
N PRO A 111 -8.34 -0.82 -11.63
CA PRO A 111 -9.59 -1.27 -11.06
C PRO A 111 -10.16 -0.28 -10.04
N THR A 112 -11.47 -0.11 -10.04
CA THR A 112 -12.18 0.67 -9.02
C THR A 112 -12.04 0.02 -7.64
N THR A 113 -12.23 0.79 -6.58
CA THR A 113 -12.12 0.27 -5.20
C THR A 113 -13.15 -0.83 -4.91
N GLU A 114 -14.34 -0.73 -5.52
CA GLU A 114 -15.40 -1.73 -5.39
C GLU A 114 -15.02 -3.05 -6.04
N GLU A 115 -14.47 -3.01 -7.27
CA GLU A 115 -13.97 -4.19 -7.98
C GLU A 115 -12.84 -4.87 -7.20
N LEU A 116 -11.91 -4.08 -6.68
CA LEU A 116 -10.76 -4.61 -5.93
C LEU A 116 -11.22 -5.28 -4.63
N GLN A 117 -12.18 -4.68 -3.91
CA GLN A 117 -12.77 -5.28 -2.72
C GLN A 117 -13.53 -6.58 -3.05
N ALA A 118 -14.31 -6.60 -4.13
CA ALA A 118 -15.02 -7.80 -4.58
C ALA A 118 -14.04 -8.94 -4.94
N VAL A 119 -12.95 -8.64 -5.65
CA VAL A 119 -11.89 -9.61 -5.96
C VAL A 119 -11.26 -10.16 -4.69
N GLN A 120 -10.91 -9.29 -3.74
CA GLN A 120 -10.31 -9.72 -2.48
C GLN A 120 -11.27 -10.58 -1.65
N ALA A 121 -12.54 -10.20 -1.56
CA ALA A 121 -13.57 -10.96 -0.85
C ALA A 121 -13.76 -12.35 -1.50
N ALA A 122 -13.93 -12.41 -2.83
CA ALA A 122 -14.08 -13.66 -3.56
C ALA A 122 -12.86 -14.59 -3.35
N VAL A 123 -11.65 -14.07 -3.45
CA VAL A 123 -10.42 -14.86 -3.23
C VAL A 123 -10.34 -15.36 -1.79
N GLN A 124 -10.64 -14.52 -0.79
CA GLN A 124 -10.62 -14.93 0.62
C GLN A 124 -11.69 -16.00 0.91
N SER A 125 -12.89 -15.87 0.35
CA SER A 125 -13.96 -16.86 0.48
C SER A 125 -13.55 -18.19 -0.16
N ILE A 126 -12.95 -18.16 -1.34
CA ILE A 126 -12.49 -19.36 -2.05
C ILE A 126 -11.32 -20.02 -1.32
N GLU A 127 -10.36 -19.25 -0.80
CA GLU A 127 -9.25 -19.75 0.02
C GLU A 127 -9.74 -20.45 1.29
N THR A 128 -10.69 -19.83 1.99
CA THR A 128 -11.30 -20.40 3.19
C THR A 128 -12.08 -21.67 2.85
N ALA A 129 -12.84 -21.66 1.76
CA ALA A 129 -13.56 -22.85 1.30
C ALA A 129 -12.60 -24.00 0.94
N PHE A 130 -11.47 -23.75 0.28
CA PHE A 130 -10.49 -24.81 -0.01
C PHE A 130 -9.83 -25.36 1.24
N LYS A 131 -9.60 -24.52 2.26
CA LYS A 131 -9.11 -24.97 3.56
C LYS A 131 -10.11 -25.93 4.22
N ASP A 132 -11.40 -25.61 4.16
CA ASP A 132 -12.46 -26.46 4.72
C ASP A 132 -12.68 -27.74 3.90
N VAL A 133 -12.57 -27.67 2.57
CA VAL A 133 -12.56 -28.86 1.69
C VAL A 133 -11.39 -29.77 2.06
N SER A 134 -10.20 -29.21 2.28
CA SER A 134 -9.04 -29.99 2.72
C SER A 134 -9.28 -30.65 4.07
N LEU A 135 -9.92 -29.96 5.02
CA LEU A 135 -10.24 -30.51 6.33
C LEU A 135 -11.27 -31.64 6.23
N ALA A 136 -12.33 -31.46 5.46
CA ALA A 136 -13.38 -32.46 5.26
C ALA A 136 -12.84 -33.74 4.58
N ILE A 137 -11.96 -33.59 3.58
CA ILE A 137 -11.31 -34.72 2.91
C ILE A 137 -10.41 -35.49 3.89
N HIS A 138 -9.62 -34.76 4.67
CA HIS A 138 -8.71 -35.35 5.66
C HIS A 138 -9.47 -36.06 6.80
N GLU A 139 -10.57 -35.48 7.28
CA GLU A 139 -11.42 -36.11 8.31
C GLU A 139 -12.07 -37.40 7.79
N GLN A 140 -12.51 -37.42 6.52
CA GLN A 140 -13.00 -38.65 5.88
C GLN A 140 -11.91 -39.73 5.82
N GLU A 141 -10.69 -39.36 5.44
CA GLU A 141 -9.57 -40.31 5.36
C GLU A 141 -9.17 -40.84 6.74
N MET A 142 -9.20 -39.98 7.77
CA MET A 142 -8.97 -40.41 9.15
C MET A 142 -10.05 -41.38 9.65
N LYS A 143 -11.33 -41.13 9.34
CA LYS A 143 -12.44 -42.04 9.72
C LYS A 143 -12.31 -43.41 9.04
N VAL A 144 -11.89 -43.45 7.78
CA VAL A 144 -11.63 -44.71 7.07
C VAL A 144 -10.41 -45.42 7.65
N PHE A 145 -9.36 -44.68 8.01
CA PHE A 145 -8.16 -45.22 8.64
C PHE A 145 -8.44 -45.83 10.01
N THR A 146 -9.20 -45.14 10.88
CA THR A 146 -9.55 -45.65 12.21
C THR A 146 -10.52 -46.84 12.18
N ALA A 147 -11.38 -46.92 11.16
CA ALA A 147 -12.28 -48.06 10.96
C ALA A 147 -11.53 -49.33 10.48
N SER A 148 -10.40 -49.18 9.78
CA SER A 148 -9.65 -50.30 9.18
C SER A 148 -8.41 -50.72 10.00
N HIS A 149 -7.80 -49.80 10.75
CA HIS A 149 -6.70 -50.07 11.66
C HIS A 149 -7.09 -49.66 13.08
N GLY A 150 -7.39 -50.66 13.92
CA GLY A 150 -7.67 -50.45 15.33
C GLY A 150 -6.58 -49.63 16.02
N VAL A 151 -7.00 -48.83 17.00
CA VAL A 151 -6.40 -47.68 17.71
C VAL A 151 -4.89 -47.75 18.10
N HIS A 152 -4.16 -48.84 17.86
CA HIS A 152 -2.89 -49.15 18.50
C HIS A 152 -1.61 -49.19 17.64
N LYS A 153 -1.61 -48.76 16.37
CA LYS A 153 -0.36 -48.73 15.59
C LYS A 153 0.08 -47.30 15.26
N LYS A 154 1.31 -46.94 15.66
CA LYS A 154 2.07 -45.73 15.24
C LYS A 154 2.38 -45.77 13.74
N LEU A 155 1.39 -46.01 12.88
CA LEU A 155 1.55 -45.79 11.44
C LEU A 155 1.38 -44.30 11.15
N ALA A 156 2.15 -43.81 10.19
CA ALA A 156 2.09 -42.43 9.71
C ALA A 156 0.63 -42.05 9.43
N GLN A 157 0.14 -41.04 10.15
CA GLN A 157 -1.18 -40.45 9.92
C GLN A 157 -1.31 -40.06 8.43
N PRO A 158 -2.48 -40.28 7.77
CA PRO A 158 -2.65 -39.87 6.39
C PRO A 158 -2.32 -38.38 6.26
N GLN A 159 -1.40 -38.05 5.36
CA GLN A 159 -0.98 -36.66 5.16
C GLN A 159 -2.12 -35.87 4.51
N ARG A 160 -2.16 -34.56 4.74
CA ARG A 160 -3.19 -33.70 4.14
C ARG A 160 -3.04 -33.70 2.63
N LEU A 161 -4.14 -33.88 1.92
CA LEU A 161 -4.18 -33.90 0.45
C LEU A 161 -3.76 -32.54 -0.14
N VAL A 162 -4.29 -31.45 0.42
CA VAL A 162 -3.92 -30.07 0.04
C VAL A 162 -2.97 -29.51 1.08
N THR A 163 -1.80 -29.05 0.63
CA THR A 163 -0.77 -28.46 1.47
C THR A 163 -0.94 -26.95 1.59
N ALA A 164 -1.22 -26.27 0.47
CA ALA A 164 -1.32 -24.82 0.42
C ALA A 164 -2.23 -24.34 -0.73
N VAL A 165 -2.77 -23.14 -0.56
CA VAL A 165 -3.43 -22.36 -1.62
C VAL A 165 -2.58 -21.11 -1.85
N LEU A 166 -2.19 -20.88 -3.09
CA LEU A 166 -1.29 -19.79 -3.47
C LEU A 166 -1.97 -18.85 -4.46
N ARG A 167 -1.79 -17.55 -4.26
CA ARG A 167 -2.22 -16.52 -5.22
C ARG A 167 -1.16 -16.39 -6.31
N VAL A 168 -1.58 -16.40 -7.57
CA VAL A 168 -0.69 -16.26 -8.75
C VAL A 168 -1.31 -15.33 -9.80
N GLY A 169 -0.56 -15.03 -10.85
CA GLY A 169 -1.04 -14.22 -11.97
C GLY A 169 -1.09 -12.72 -11.66
N GLU A 170 -2.07 -12.03 -12.24
CA GLU A 170 -2.19 -10.57 -12.20
C GLU A 170 -2.47 -10.04 -10.80
N LEU A 171 -3.32 -10.75 -10.02
CA LEU A 171 -3.59 -10.40 -8.63
C LEU A 171 -2.33 -10.39 -7.77
N ALA A 172 -1.48 -11.42 -7.90
CA ALA A 172 -0.25 -11.53 -7.12
C ALA A 172 0.78 -10.45 -7.48
N LYS A 173 0.74 -9.95 -8.72
CA LYS A 173 1.64 -8.90 -9.22
C LYS A 173 1.06 -7.49 -9.08
N GLY A 174 -0.21 -7.35 -8.69
CA GLY A 174 -0.91 -6.06 -8.64
C GLY A 174 -1.13 -5.45 -10.04
N LEU A 175 -1.33 -6.29 -11.06
CA LEU A 175 -1.49 -5.88 -12.45
C LEU A 175 -2.92 -6.02 -12.98
N LEU A 176 -3.90 -6.14 -12.08
CA LEU A 176 -5.31 -6.20 -12.46
C LEU A 176 -5.73 -4.90 -13.17
N LEU A 177 -6.61 -5.03 -14.14
CA LEU A 177 -7.19 -3.91 -14.89
C LEU A 177 -8.70 -3.83 -14.65
N SER A 178 -9.25 -2.63 -14.77
CA SER A 178 -10.70 -2.40 -14.71
C SER A 178 -11.42 -3.19 -15.81
N GLY A 179 -12.58 -3.77 -15.46
CA GLY A 179 -13.42 -4.55 -16.39
C GLY A 179 -12.99 -6.00 -16.67
N ASP A 180 -11.72 -6.37 -16.48
CA ASP A 180 -11.26 -7.77 -16.62
C ASP A 180 -10.74 -8.32 -15.27
N LEU A 181 -11.66 -8.89 -14.49
CA LEU A 181 -11.38 -9.40 -13.15
C LEU A 181 -11.03 -10.89 -13.19
N SER A 182 -9.93 -11.20 -13.88
CA SER A 182 -9.37 -12.55 -13.94
C SER A 182 -8.32 -12.76 -12.85
N VAL A 183 -8.47 -13.84 -12.08
CA VAL A 183 -7.56 -14.14 -10.94
C VAL A 183 -7.07 -15.56 -11.01
N GLY A 184 -5.78 -15.76 -10.74
CA GLY A 184 -5.16 -17.08 -10.66
C GLY A 184 -4.93 -17.53 -9.21
N LEU A 185 -5.35 -18.75 -8.91
CA LEU A 185 -5.00 -19.48 -7.69
C LEU A 185 -4.36 -20.82 -8.05
N VAL A 186 -3.38 -21.25 -7.26
CA VAL A 186 -2.74 -22.56 -7.38
C VAL A 186 -2.99 -23.34 -6.11
N LEU A 187 -3.57 -24.53 -6.27
CA LEU A 187 -3.76 -25.51 -5.21
C LEU A 187 -2.55 -26.46 -5.21
N MET A 188 -1.77 -26.44 -4.12
CA MET A 188 -0.64 -27.36 -3.96
C MET A 188 -1.10 -28.64 -3.26
N CYS A 189 -0.94 -29.75 -3.94
CA CYS A 189 -1.24 -31.09 -3.45
C CYS A 189 0.04 -31.84 -3.07
N ASN A 190 -0.05 -32.75 -2.10
CA ASN A 190 1.05 -33.64 -1.74
C ASN A 190 1.20 -34.82 -2.72
N GLU A 191 0.09 -35.22 -3.34
CA GLU A 191 0.06 -36.24 -4.40
C GLU A 191 -0.20 -35.60 -5.77
N LYS A 192 0.21 -36.29 -6.83
CA LYS A 192 -0.03 -35.86 -8.21
C LYS A 192 -1.54 -35.65 -8.44
N PRO A 193 -1.98 -34.47 -8.92
CA PRO A 193 -3.40 -34.22 -9.11
C PRO A 193 -3.97 -35.18 -10.16
N THR A 194 -4.84 -36.08 -9.72
CA THR A 194 -5.55 -37.02 -10.60
C THR A 194 -6.93 -36.47 -10.94
N LYS A 195 -7.51 -36.94 -12.06
CA LYS A 195 -8.89 -36.58 -12.48
C LYS A 195 -9.91 -36.85 -11.36
N SER A 196 -9.73 -37.95 -10.62
CA SER A 196 -10.56 -38.32 -9.48
C SER A 196 -10.46 -37.32 -8.32
N MET A 197 -9.26 -36.79 -8.04
CA MET A 197 -9.07 -35.78 -6.99
C MET A 197 -9.77 -34.46 -7.34
N ILE A 198 -9.66 -34.01 -8.59
CA ILE A 198 -10.33 -32.77 -9.04
C ILE A 198 -11.84 -32.91 -8.87
N ASN A 199 -12.42 -34.05 -9.30
CA ASN A 199 -13.85 -34.32 -9.12
C ASN A 199 -14.26 -34.41 -7.64
N ARG A 200 -13.40 -34.99 -6.79
CA ARG A 200 -13.65 -35.06 -5.34
C ARG A 200 -13.67 -33.68 -4.70
N VAL A 201 -12.67 -32.85 -5.01
CA VAL A 201 -12.58 -31.46 -4.54
C VAL A 201 -13.78 -30.66 -5.04
N ALA A 202 -14.11 -30.76 -6.33
CA ALA A 202 -15.25 -30.08 -6.93
C ALA A 202 -16.61 -30.53 -6.36
N GLY A 203 -16.75 -31.77 -5.90
CA GLY A 203 -17.96 -32.23 -5.22
C GLY A 203 -18.15 -31.69 -3.80
N HIS A 204 -17.04 -31.37 -3.12
CA HIS A 204 -17.07 -30.79 -1.77
C HIS A 204 -17.13 -29.27 -1.78
N LEU A 205 -16.61 -28.63 -2.83
CA LEU A 205 -16.47 -27.19 -2.92
C LEU A 205 -17.80 -26.42 -2.79
N PRO A 206 -18.92 -26.79 -3.45
CA PRO A 206 -20.19 -26.08 -3.31
C PRO A 206 -20.75 -26.13 -1.88
N LYS A 207 -20.53 -27.24 -1.15
CA LYS A 207 -21.00 -27.39 0.23
C LYS A 207 -20.26 -26.47 1.19
N GLN A 208 -18.95 -26.33 1.01
CA GLN A 208 -18.10 -25.48 1.85
C GLN A 208 -18.20 -23.99 1.46
N LEU A 209 -18.41 -23.69 0.18
CA LEU A 209 -18.68 -22.31 -0.26
C LEU A 209 -19.97 -21.78 0.36
N ALA A 210 -21.03 -22.59 0.40
CA ALA A 210 -22.31 -22.21 1.01
C ALA A 210 -22.23 -21.96 2.53
N SER A 211 -21.22 -22.48 3.23
CA SER A 211 -20.98 -22.17 4.65
C SER A 211 -20.13 -20.93 4.87
N VAL A 212 -19.35 -20.51 3.87
CA VAL A 212 -18.41 -19.39 3.98
C VAL A 212 -19.01 -18.09 3.44
N THR A 213 -19.82 -18.17 2.39
CA THR A 213 -20.39 -16.99 1.73
C THR A 213 -21.78 -17.26 1.16
N ASP A 214 -22.61 -16.23 1.14
CA ASP A 214 -23.95 -16.26 0.52
C ASP A 214 -23.91 -16.04 -1.00
N GLU A 215 -22.73 -15.72 -1.54
CA GLU A 215 -22.51 -15.50 -2.97
C GLU A 215 -22.58 -16.80 -3.78
N LYS A 216 -23.25 -16.73 -4.92
CA LYS A 216 -23.38 -17.86 -5.85
C LYS A 216 -22.21 -17.87 -6.84
N PHE A 217 -21.50 -19.00 -6.88
CA PHE A 217 -20.43 -19.24 -7.85
C PHE A 217 -20.83 -20.34 -8.82
N HIS A 218 -20.61 -20.10 -10.12
CA HIS A 218 -20.65 -21.15 -11.13
C HIS A 218 -19.29 -21.85 -11.19
N LEU A 219 -19.29 -23.14 -10.87
CA LEU A 219 -18.11 -24.00 -10.95
C LEU A 219 -18.08 -24.72 -12.29
N LYS A 220 -17.06 -24.43 -13.10
CA LYS A 220 -16.73 -25.17 -14.33
C LYS A 220 -15.43 -25.94 -14.10
N ILE A 221 -15.45 -27.25 -14.35
CA ILE A 221 -14.29 -28.12 -14.18
C ILE A 221 -13.66 -28.36 -15.55
N GLU A 222 -12.34 -28.19 -15.65
CA GLU A 222 -11.57 -28.47 -16.85
C GLU A 222 -10.48 -29.51 -16.54
N LEU A 223 -10.79 -30.77 -16.86
CA LEU A 223 -9.92 -31.91 -16.53
C LEU A 223 -8.63 -31.96 -17.35
N GLU A 224 -8.61 -31.34 -18.54
CA GLU A 224 -7.44 -31.32 -19.43
C GLU A 224 -6.32 -30.45 -18.87
N ASN A 225 -6.68 -29.28 -18.35
CA ASN A 225 -5.75 -28.30 -17.77
C ASN A 225 -5.53 -28.51 -16.27
N ALA A 226 -6.08 -29.57 -15.69
CA ALA A 226 -6.12 -29.79 -14.24
C ALA A 226 -6.59 -28.53 -13.46
N ALA A 227 -7.60 -27.86 -14.01
CA ALA A 227 -8.05 -26.56 -13.56
C ALA A 227 -9.56 -26.54 -13.25
N MET A 228 -9.95 -25.63 -12.37
CA MET A 228 -11.33 -25.36 -12.02
C MET A 228 -11.54 -23.85 -12.14
N ILE A 229 -12.62 -23.44 -12.81
CA ILE A 229 -12.97 -22.05 -13.03
C ILE A 229 -14.20 -21.75 -12.19
N LEU A 230 -14.08 -20.78 -11.30
CA LEU A 230 -15.15 -20.26 -10.47
C LEU A 230 -15.53 -18.88 -10.98
N THR A 231 -16.75 -18.73 -11.47
CA THR A 231 -17.27 -17.43 -11.93
C THR A 231 -18.32 -16.94 -10.96
N SER A 232 -18.13 -15.74 -10.41
CA SER A 232 -19.14 -15.08 -9.58
C SER A 232 -20.33 -14.62 -10.44
N VAL A 233 -21.54 -14.79 -9.90
CA VAL A 233 -22.78 -14.36 -10.56
C VAL A 233 -23.14 -12.91 -10.23
N SER A 234 -22.61 -12.38 -9.11
CA SER A 234 -22.86 -11.01 -8.70
C SER A 234 -21.95 -10.04 -9.48
N ALA A 235 -22.47 -8.87 -9.83
CA ALA A 235 -21.63 -7.80 -10.38
C ALA A 235 -20.81 -7.17 -9.23
N PRO A 236 -19.49 -7.01 -9.39
CA PRO A 236 -18.69 -7.24 -10.59
C PRO A 236 -18.33 -8.73 -10.81
N ILE A 237 -18.36 -9.18 -12.07
CA ILE A 237 -18.13 -10.58 -12.44
C ILE A 237 -16.64 -10.90 -12.29
N VAL A 238 -16.31 -11.64 -11.22
CA VAL A 238 -14.94 -12.13 -10.97
C VAL A 238 -14.81 -13.57 -11.47
N THR A 239 -13.75 -13.85 -12.23
CA THR A 239 -13.41 -15.20 -12.68
C THR A 239 -12.12 -15.67 -12.01
N VAL A 240 -12.21 -16.73 -11.22
CA VAL A 240 -11.08 -17.30 -10.49
C VAL A 240 -10.69 -18.63 -11.12
N HIS A 241 -9.48 -18.68 -11.66
CA HIS A 241 -8.86 -19.86 -12.24
C HIS A 241 -8.02 -20.57 -11.17
N VAL A 242 -8.45 -21.76 -10.75
CA VAL A 242 -7.77 -22.59 -9.77
C VAL A 242 -7.06 -23.73 -10.49
N THR A 243 -5.72 -23.75 -10.46
CA THR A 243 -4.92 -24.83 -11.05
C THR A 243 -4.37 -25.74 -9.97
N LEU A 244 -4.49 -27.06 -10.11
CA LEU A 244 -3.91 -28.01 -9.16
C LEU A 244 -2.50 -28.41 -9.61
N THR A 245 -1.55 -28.40 -8.67
CA THR A 245 -0.17 -28.86 -8.90
C THR A 245 0.31 -29.70 -7.71
N SER A 246 1.31 -30.54 -7.90
CA SER A 246 1.96 -31.30 -6.83
C SER A 246 3.41 -30.87 -6.64
N THR A 247 3.92 -30.99 -5.41
CA THR A 247 5.35 -30.88 -5.10
C THR A 247 6.11 -32.18 -5.35
#